data_AF-B1WS15-F1
#
_entry.id   AF-B1WS15-F1
#
_cell.length_a   1.000
_cell.length_b   1.000
_cell.length_c   1.000
_cell.angle_alpha   90.00
_cell.angle_beta   90.00
_cell.angle_gamma   90.00
#
_symmetry.space_group_name_H-M   'P 1'
#
loop_
_entity.id
_entity.type
_entity.pdbx_description
1 polymer ?
#
loop_
_entity_poly.entity_id
_entity_poly.type
_entity_poly.pdbx_seq_one_letter_code
_entity_poly.pdbx_strand_id
1 'polypeptide(L)'
;MSLKIVMKVFFWQKINLNNLKEENAGLAVWQLLLIIVFAGIVSYLILPQFIQRQNNQVTRRVATENLILFAKENSLTPLECEGEDNNNDGWIQCRAEDTNQEKINLQCAYDQRHSSCKLNKN
;
A
#
# COMPACT_ATOMS: atom_id res chain seq x y z
N MET A 1 43.35 -45.70 -32.28
CA MET A 1 41.95 -46.20 -32.24
C MET A 1 41.08 -45.46 -31.21
N SER A 2 41.55 -44.39 -30.56
CA SER A 2 40.86 -43.79 -29.40
C SER A 2 40.13 -42.47 -29.68
N LEU A 3 40.46 -41.77 -30.79
CA LEU A 3 39.89 -40.44 -31.08
C LEU A 3 38.42 -40.47 -31.53
N LYS A 4 38.03 -41.51 -32.28
CA LYS A 4 36.64 -41.66 -32.78
C LYS A 4 35.62 -41.96 -31.68
N ILE A 5 36.05 -42.59 -30.58
CA ILE A 5 35.20 -42.94 -29.45
C ILE A 5 34.92 -41.69 -28.60
N VAL A 6 35.96 -40.90 -28.28
CA VAL A 6 35.83 -39.66 -27.51
C VAL A 6 34.92 -38.66 -28.23
N MET A 7 35.09 -38.50 -29.54
CA MET A 7 34.27 -37.58 -30.34
C MET A 7 32.80 -38.04 -30.41
N LYS A 8 32.54 -39.35 -30.46
CA LYS A 8 31.17 -39.91 -30.42
C LYS A 8 30.50 -39.69 -29.06
N VAL A 9 31.23 -39.89 -27.96
CA VAL A 9 30.72 -39.66 -26.59
C VAL A 9 30.41 -38.19 -26.38
N PHE A 10 31.31 -37.29 -26.77
CA PHE A 10 31.09 -35.84 -26.69
C PHE A 10 29.89 -35.39 -27.51
N PHE A 11 29.73 -35.96 -28.71
CA PHE A 11 28.60 -35.64 -29.60
C PHE A 11 27.27 -36.14 -29.04
N TRP A 12 27.23 -37.36 -28.49
CA TRP A 12 26.05 -37.91 -27.83
C TRP A 12 25.67 -37.12 -26.57
N GLN A 13 26.66 -36.71 -25.78
CA GLN A 13 26.45 -35.91 -24.57
C GLN A 13 25.90 -34.52 -24.92
N LYS A 14 26.39 -33.90 -26.01
CA LYS A 14 25.90 -32.60 -26.51
C LYS A 14 24.48 -32.67 -27.07
N ILE A 15 24.11 -33.76 -27.77
CA ILE A 15 22.74 -33.97 -28.25
C ILE A 15 21.76 -34.16 -27.08
N ASN A 16 22.15 -34.95 -26.08
CA ASN A 16 21.28 -35.22 -24.92
C ASN A 16 21.03 -33.95 -24.08
N LEU A 17 22.02 -33.06 -23.96
CA LEU A 17 21.88 -31.76 -23.29
C LEU A 17 20.94 -30.81 -24.03
N ASN A 18 21.02 -30.78 -25.37
CA ASN A 18 20.17 -29.92 -26.19
C ASN A 18 18.71 -30.40 -26.20
N ASN A 19 18.47 -31.72 -26.25
CA ASN A 19 17.13 -32.29 -26.18
C ASN A 19 16.47 -32.06 -24.81
N LEU A 20 17.21 -32.22 -23.71
CA LEU A 20 16.73 -31.87 -22.36
C LEU A 20 16.43 -30.37 -22.19
N LYS A 21 17.14 -29.51 -22.92
CA LYS A 21 16.94 -28.06 -22.88
C LYS A 21 15.71 -27.64 -23.69
N GLU A 22 15.42 -28.33 -24.79
CA GLU A 22 14.22 -28.09 -25.62
C GLU A 22 12.94 -28.61 -24.94
N GLU A 23 12.97 -29.79 -24.33
CA GLU A 23 11.79 -30.37 -23.65
C GLU A 23 11.43 -29.61 -22.35
N ASN A 24 12.43 -29.08 -21.63
CA ASN A 24 12.20 -28.33 -20.40
C ASN A 24 12.03 -26.81 -20.61
N ALA A 25 12.32 -26.28 -21.81
CA ALA A 25 12.12 -24.86 -22.11
C ALA A 25 10.64 -24.48 -22.03
N GLY A 26 9.74 -25.31 -22.57
CA GLY A 26 8.30 -25.08 -22.48
C GLY A 26 7.79 -25.10 -21.03
N LEU A 27 8.30 -26.04 -20.21
CA LEU A 27 7.95 -26.15 -18.80
C LEU A 27 8.46 -24.93 -17.99
N ALA A 28 9.70 -24.50 -18.26
CA ALA A 28 10.29 -23.35 -17.59
C ALA A 28 9.57 -22.04 -17.93
N VAL A 29 9.17 -21.84 -19.20
CA VAL A 29 8.38 -20.67 -19.62
C VAL A 29 7.00 -20.66 -18.95
N TRP A 30 6.35 -21.83 -18.84
CA TRP A 30 5.06 -21.95 -18.19
C TRP A 30 5.12 -21.68 -16.67
N GLN A 31 6.18 -22.16 -16.00
CA GLN A 31 6.45 -21.86 -14.60
C GLN A 31 6.70 -20.36 -14.37
N LEU A 32 7.44 -19.71 -15.26
CA LEU A 32 7.70 -18.26 -15.19
C LEU A 32 6.40 -17.44 -15.34
N LEU A 33 5.52 -17.85 -16.26
CA LEU A 33 4.19 -17.25 -16.42
C LEU A 33 3.36 -17.38 -15.14
N LEU A 34 3.33 -18.55 -14.51
CA LEU A 34 2.62 -18.74 -13.25
C LEU A 34 3.14 -17.84 -12.13
N ILE A 35 4.47 -17.67 -12.03
CA ILE A 35 5.08 -16.79 -11.03
C ILE A 35 4.66 -15.33 -11.28
N ILE A 36 4.67 -14.87 -12.54
CA ILE A 36 4.26 -13.51 -12.89
C ILE A 36 2.79 -13.26 -12.53
N VAL A 37 1.90 -14.22 -12.85
CA VAL A 37 0.48 -14.12 -12.51
C VAL A 37 0.28 -14.10 -11.00
N PHE A 38 0.94 -14.98 -10.25
CA PHE A 38 0.87 -14.99 -8.79
C PHE A 38 1.40 -13.71 -8.17
N ALA A 39 2.56 -13.22 -8.65
CA ALA A 39 3.12 -11.95 -8.20
C ALA A 39 2.15 -10.79 -8.46
N GLY A 40 1.51 -10.76 -9.64
CA GLY A 40 0.50 -9.76 -9.96
C GLY A 40 -0.69 -9.78 -9.00
N ILE A 41 -1.23 -10.96 -8.68
CA ILE A 41 -2.34 -11.12 -7.72
C ILE A 41 -1.92 -10.65 -6.32
N VAL A 42 -0.76 -11.09 -5.84
CA VAL A 42 -0.24 -10.71 -4.53
C VAL A 42 0.00 -9.20 -4.45
N SER A 43 0.60 -8.60 -5.47
CA SER A 43 0.78 -7.16 -5.57
C SER A 43 -0.56 -6.43 -5.57
N TYR A 44 -1.55 -6.89 -6.33
CA TYR A 44 -2.89 -6.29 -6.36
C TYR A 44 -3.58 -6.29 -5.00
N LEU A 45 -3.38 -7.33 -4.18
CA LEU A 45 -3.99 -7.41 -2.84
C LEU A 45 -3.24 -6.55 -1.81
N ILE A 46 -1.91 -6.52 -1.86
CA ILE A 46 -1.09 -5.88 -0.83
C ILE A 46 -0.95 -4.37 -1.06
N LEU A 47 -0.76 -3.92 -2.31
CA LEU A 47 -0.58 -2.49 -2.63
C LEU A 47 -1.69 -1.61 -2.06
N PRO A 48 -3.00 -1.87 -2.27
CA PRO A 48 -4.05 -1.00 -1.77
C PRO A 48 -4.05 -0.90 -0.25
N GLN A 49 -3.80 -2.01 0.46
CA GLN A 49 -3.71 -2.00 1.92
C GLN A 49 -2.52 -1.19 2.42
N PHE A 50 -1.38 -1.26 1.73
CA PHE A 50 -0.18 -0.51 2.08
C PHE A 50 -0.36 1.00 1.81
N ILE A 51 -0.94 1.36 0.65
CA ILE A 51 -1.26 2.74 0.29
C ILE A 51 -2.26 3.33 1.29
N GLN A 52 -3.32 2.60 1.64
CA GLN A 52 -4.33 3.05 2.62
C GLN A 52 -3.71 3.31 4.00
N ARG A 53 -2.82 2.42 4.48
CA ARG A 53 -2.12 2.62 5.75
C ARG A 53 -1.21 3.85 5.76
N GLN A 54 -0.44 4.07 4.70
CA GLN A 54 0.43 5.25 4.61
C GLN A 54 -0.37 6.54 4.50
N ASN A 55 -1.42 6.55 3.68
CA ASN A 55 -2.29 7.70 3.54
C ASN A 55 -2.98 8.05 4.86
N ASN A 56 -3.47 7.07 5.61
CA ASN A 56 -4.10 7.29 6.92
C ASN A 56 -3.15 8.02 7.89
N GLN A 57 -1.86 7.65 7.96
CA GLN A 57 -0.90 8.35 8.81
C GLN A 57 -0.71 9.81 8.42
N VAL A 58 -0.58 10.08 7.12
CA VAL A 58 -0.41 11.45 6.60
C VAL A 58 -1.69 12.27 6.83
N THR A 59 -2.85 11.70 6.48
CA THR A 59 -4.17 12.27 6.71
C THR A 59 -4.38 12.65 8.18
N ARG A 60 -4.08 11.73 9.10
CA ARG A 60 -4.20 11.97 10.54
C ARG A 60 -3.28 13.10 11.00
N ARG A 61 -2.05 13.16 10.49
CA ARG A 61 -1.10 14.20 10.86
C ARG A 61 -1.60 15.59 10.45
N VAL A 62 -1.99 15.76 9.18
CA VAL A 62 -2.47 17.06 8.67
C VAL A 62 -3.74 17.50 9.39
N ALA A 63 -4.71 16.60 9.58
CA ALA A 63 -5.93 16.90 10.32
C ALA A 63 -5.66 17.26 11.79
N THR A 64 -4.68 16.62 12.43
CA THR A 64 -4.28 16.95 13.81
C THR A 64 -3.65 18.34 13.89
N GLU A 65 -2.82 18.72 12.92
CA GLU A 65 -2.26 20.07 12.83
C GLU A 65 -3.37 21.12 12.68
N ASN A 66 -4.36 20.85 11.82
CA ASN A 66 -5.54 21.71 11.66
C ASN A 66 -6.41 21.77 12.93
N LEU A 67 -6.56 20.65 13.65
CA LEU A 67 -7.27 20.58 14.93
C LEU A 67 -6.61 21.48 15.98
N ILE A 68 -5.28 21.45 16.08
CA ILE A 68 -4.54 22.26 17.04
C ILE A 68 -4.75 23.75 16.77
N LEU A 69 -4.69 24.17 15.49
CA LEU A 69 -4.93 25.55 15.08
C LEU A 69 -6.35 25.99 15.43
N PHE A 70 -7.35 25.18 15.05
CA PHE A 70 -8.75 25.47 15.34
C PHE A 70 -9.03 25.52 16.85
N ALA A 71 -8.48 24.58 17.62
CA ALA A 71 -8.67 24.51 19.05
C ALA A 71 -8.07 25.74 19.75
N LYS A 72 -6.90 26.19 19.32
CA LYS A 72 -6.27 27.41 19.83
C LYS A 72 -7.12 28.66 19.59
N GLU A 73 -7.73 28.79 18.41
CA GLU A 73 -8.59 29.93 18.08
C GLU A 73 -9.91 29.92 18.87
N ASN A 74 -10.42 28.73 19.20
CA ASN A 74 -11.72 28.55 19.87
C ASN A 74 -11.61 28.22 21.37
N SER A 75 -10.43 28.36 21.97
CA SER A 75 -10.16 28.03 23.38
C SER A 75 -10.48 26.58 23.77
N LEU A 76 -10.33 25.65 22.84
CA LEU A 76 -10.54 24.21 23.06
C LEU A 76 -9.20 23.51 23.30
N THR A 77 -9.24 22.34 23.93
CA THR A 77 -8.10 21.43 24.06
C THR A 77 -8.19 20.34 22.99
N PRO A 78 -7.23 20.21 22.07
CA PRO A 78 -7.25 19.16 21.05
C PRO A 78 -7.00 17.79 21.68
N LEU A 79 -7.79 16.77 21.32
CA LEU A 79 -7.63 15.41 21.82
C LEU A 79 -7.02 14.49 20.76
N GLU A 80 -7.82 14.01 19.81
CA GLU A 80 -7.38 13.06 18.81
C GLU A 80 -8.23 13.12 17.53
N CYS A 81 -7.62 12.72 16.42
CA CYS A 81 -8.30 12.47 15.15
C CYS A 81 -8.30 10.98 14.81
N GLU A 82 -9.42 10.47 14.33
CA GLU A 82 -9.59 9.12 13.80
C GLU A 82 -9.44 9.17 12.28
N GLY A 83 -8.42 8.49 11.75
CA GLY A 83 -7.83 8.80 10.43
C GLY A 83 -8.44 8.08 9.22
N GLU A 84 -9.69 7.63 9.27
CA GLU A 84 -10.30 6.97 8.11
C GLU A 84 -11.40 7.84 7.50
N ASP A 85 -11.09 8.41 6.34
CA ASP A 85 -12.08 9.07 5.49
C ASP A 85 -12.90 7.98 4.77
N ASN A 86 -14.08 7.70 5.29
CA ASN A 86 -14.96 6.63 4.81
C ASN A 86 -15.74 7.02 3.54
N ASN A 87 -15.83 8.31 3.21
CA ASN A 87 -16.63 8.83 2.09
C ASN A 87 -15.79 9.60 1.04
N ASN A 88 -14.47 9.68 1.25
CA ASN A 88 -13.49 10.38 0.41
C ASN A 88 -13.84 11.85 0.19
N ASP A 89 -14.49 12.47 1.19
CA ASP A 89 -14.91 13.88 1.14
C ASP A 89 -13.80 14.86 1.58
N GLY A 90 -12.65 14.33 2.02
CA GLY A 90 -11.50 15.11 2.47
C GLY A 90 -11.57 15.52 3.95
N TRP A 91 -12.54 15.01 4.71
CA TRP A 91 -12.73 15.29 6.12
C TRP A 91 -12.55 14.01 6.95
N ILE A 92 -11.94 14.16 8.11
CA ILE A 92 -11.89 13.09 9.11
C ILE A 92 -12.45 13.57 10.45
N GLN A 93 -12.91 12.61 11.24
CA GLN A 93 -13.48 12.90 12.54
C GLN A 93 -12.40 13.13 13.58
N CYS A 94 -12.51 14.25 14.28
CA CYS A 94 -11.61 14.66 15.35
C CYS A 94 -12.40 15.02 16.60
N ARG A 95 -11.71 15.00 17.74
CA ARG A 95 -12.28 15.34 19.05
C ARG A 95 -11.46 16.43 19.70
N ALA A 96 -12.15 17.38 20.31
CA ALA A 96 -11.58 18.39 21.19
C ALA A 96 -12.40 18.46 22.48
N GLU A 97 -11.87 19.13 23.48
CA GLU A 97 -12.49 19.30 24.79
C GLU A 97 -12.67 20.79 25.08
N ASP A 98 -13.86 21.17 25.53
CA ASP A 98 -14.16 22.55 25.94
C ASP A 98 -13.69 22.83 27.37
N THR A 99 -13.75 24.09 27.82
CA THR A 99 -13.38 24.53 29.17
C THR A 99 -14.16 23.80 30.27
N ASN A 100 -15.32 23.24 29.94
CA ASN A 100 -16.17 22.45 30.84
C ASN A 100 -15.85 20.94 30.85
N GLN A 101 -14.75 20.51 30.21
CA GLN A 101 -14.39 19.10 30.02
C GLN A 101 -15.39 18.31 29.16
N GLU A 102 -16.19 19.01 28.35
CA GLU A 102 -17.12 18.38 27.42
C GLU A 102 -16.41 18.05 26.11
N LYS A 103 -16.55 16.79 25.66
CA LYS A 103 -15.95 16.32 24.41
C LYS A 103 -16.80 16.73 23.22
N ILE A 104 -16.23 17.52 22.34
CA ILE A 104 -16.85 18.01 21.11
C ILE A 104 -16.32 17.22 19.91
N ASN A 105 -17.25 16.76 19.07
CA ASN A 105 -16.92 16.14 17.79
C ASN A 105 -16.75 17.21 16.71
N LEU A 106 -15.60 17.17 16.05
CA LEU A 106 -15.21 18.06 14.96
C LEU A 106 -14.95 17.23 13.71
N GLN A 107 -15.12 17.85 12.56
CA GLN A 107 -14.58 17.35 11.29
C GLN A 107 -13.40 18.23 10.92
N CYS A 108 -12.22 17.65 10.75
CA CYS A 108 -11.04 18.37 10.30
C CYS A 108 -10.63 17.90 8.92
N ALA A 109 -10.40 18.85 8.03
CA ALA A 109 -9.89 18.56 6.71
C ALA A 109 -8.42 18.15 6.76
N TYR A 110 -8.01 17.28 5.84
CA TYR A 110 -6.62 16.86 5.67
C TYR A 110 -6.07 17.09 4.27
N ASP A 111 -6.92 17.51 3.33
CA ASP A 111 -6.53 17.78 1.95
C ASP A 111 -6.36 19.27 1.67
N GLN A 112 -5.89 19.63 0.47
CA GLN A 112 -5.65 21.02 0.10
C GLN A 112 -6.93 21.81 -0.25
N ARG A 113 -8.09 21.14 -0.37
CA ARG A 113 -9.37 21.80 -0.70
C ARG A 113 -9.91 22.57 0.50
N HIS A 114 -9.54 22.14 1.71
CA HIS A 114 -10.04 22.68 2.97
C HIS A 114 -8.90 22.73 4.00
N SER A 115 -8.65 23.90 4.59
CA SER A 115 -7.55 24.09 5.55
C SER A 115 -8.03 24.33 6.98
N SER A 116 -9.20 23.82 7.34
CA SER A 116 -9.83 24.13 8.63
C SER A 116 -10.61 22.95 9.21
N CYS A 117 -10.97 23.07 10.49
CA CYS A 117 -11.95 22.21 11.13
C CYS A 117 -13.32 22.90 11.19
N LYS A 118 -14.38 22.09 11.32
CA LYS A 118 -15.76 22.54 11.52
C LYS A 118 -16.45 21.67 12.57
N LEU A 119 -17.43 22.24 13.27
CA LEU A 119 -18.31 21.46 14.15
C LEU A 119 -19.06 20.41 13.35
N ASN A 120 -19.07 19.17 13.85
CA ASN A 120 -19.89 18.11 13.27
C ASN A 120 -21.36 18.38 13.67
N LYS A 121 -22.09 19.13 12.84
CA LYS A 121 -23.52 19.36 13.04
C LYS A 121 -24.27 18.11 12.58
N ASN A 122 -24.73 17.33 13.56
CA ASN A 122 -25.71 16.28 13.35
C ASN A 122 -27.04 16.86 12.85
#